data_AF-A0AAZ3SSE0-F1
#
_entry.id   AF-A0AAZ3SSE0-F1
#
_cell.length_a   1.000
_cell.length_b   1.000
_cell.length_c   1.000
_cell.angle_alpha   90.00
_cell.angle_beta   90.00
_cell.angle_gamma   90.00
#
_symmetry.space_group_name_H-M   'P 1'
#
loop_
_entity.id
_entity.type
_entity.pdbx_description
1 polymer ?
#
loop_
_entity_poly.entity_id
_entity_poly.type
_entity_poly.pdbx_seq_one_letter_code
_entity_poly.pdbx_strand_id
1 'polypeptide(L)'
;MGKSKDISQKIVDLHKSGSSLGAISKCLKVPRSSEQTIVRKYKHHGTTQPSYPSGRRRVLSHRGERTLVRKVQINPRTTAKVCNCTWGQKSYFLEKCPLV
;
A
#
# COMPACT_ATOMS: atom_id res chain seq x y z
N MET A 1 -1.48 -12.73 11.24
CA MET A 1 -0.81 -12.41 9.95
C MET A 1 0.61 -11.91 10.26
N GLY A 2 1.63 -12.78 10.28
CA GLY A 2 2.98 -12.38 10.77
C GLY A 2 4.19 -12.98 10.05
N LYS A 3 3.99 -13.84 9.05
CA LYS A 3 5.05 -14.72 8.51
C LYS A 3 6.11 -14.02 7.64
N SER A 4 5.90 -12.78 7.20
CA SER A 4 6.80 -12.09 6.25
C SER A 4 8.02 -11.46 6.91
N LYS A 5 7.89 -11.07 8.18
CA LYS A 5 8.97 -10.42 8.95
C LYS A 5 10.07 -11.42 9.30
N ASP A 6 9.68 -12.65 9.62
CA ASP A 6 10.58 -13.72 10.05
C ASP A 6 11.53 -14.17 8.94
N ILE A 7 11.02 -14.32 7.70
CA ILE A 7 11.82 -14.79 6.56
C ILE A 7 12.83 -13.71 6.14
N SER A 8 12.39 -12.47 6.06
CA SER A 8 13.25 -11.35 5.65
C SER A 8 14.41 -11.16 6.64
N GLN A 9 14.17 -11.35 7.94
CA GLN A 9 15.21 -11.22 8.97
C GLN A 9 16.25 -12.34 8.85
N LYS A 10 15.80 -13.59 8.67
CA LYS A 10 16.69 -14.73 8.44
C LYS A 10 17.58 -14.56 7.21
N ILE A 11 17.05 -13.98 6.13
CA ILE A 11 17.85 -13.68 4.91
C ILE A 11 18.96 -12.69 5.24
N VAL A 12 18.66 -11.63 5.99
CA VAL A 12 19.65 -10.62 6.39
C VAL A 12 20.73 -11.23 7.29
N ASP A 13 20.34 -12.06 8.25
CA ASP A 13 21.27 -12.67 9.21
C ASP A 13 22.22 -13.66 8.50
N LEU A 14 21.71 -14.49 7.59
CA LEU A 14 22.53 -15.39 6.76
C LEU A 14 23.44 -14.64 5.79
N HIS A 15 22.98 -13.50 5.25
CA HIS A 15 23.83 -12.66 4.40
C HIS A 15 24.95 -11.98 5.22
N LYS A 16 24.68 -11.56 6.47
CA LYS A 16 25.70 -11.03 7.38
C LYS A 16 26.73 -12.09 7.76
N SER A 17 26.32 -13.36 7.85
CA SER A 17 27.23 -14.49 8.12
C SER A 17 28.08 -14.89 6.90
N GLY A 18 27.98 -14.17 5.77
CA GLY A 18 28.77 -14.42 4.57
C GLY A 18 28.18 -15.47 3.62
N SER A 19 26.95 -15.92 3.85
CA SER A 19 26.31 -16.93 2.99
C SER A 19 25.99 -16.35 1.60
N SER A 20 26.30 -17.11 0.55
CA SER A 20 25.95 -16.71 -0.81
C SER A 20 24.43 -16.75 -1.05
N LEU A 21 23.92 -15.86 -1.91
CA LEU A 21 22.49 -15.83 -2.28
C LEU A 21 21.98 -17.19 -2.79
N GLY A 22 22.84 -17.97 -3.46
CA GLY A 22 22.46 -19.31 -3.92
C GLY A 22 22.24 -20.31 -2.78
N ALA A 23 23.04 -20.23 -1.72
CA ALA A 23 22.89 -21.07 -0.54
C ALA A 23 21.63 -20.69 0.25
N ILE A 24 21.38 -19.39 0.44
CA ILE A 24 20.20 -18.88 1.15
C ILE A 24 18.91 -19.33 0.45
N SER A 25 18.86 -19.19 -0.89
CA SER A 25 17.69 -19.61 -1.70
C SER A 25 17.37 -21.08 -1.54
N LYS A 26 18.38 -21.95 -1.48
CA LYS A 26 18.21 -23.39 -1.25
C LYS A 26 17.73 -23.68 0.17
N CYS A 27 18.31 -23.02 1.18
CA CYS A 27 17.96 -23.22 2.58
C CYS A 27 16.54 -22.75 2.91
N LEU A 28 16.14 -21.56 2.43
CA LEU A 28 14.87 -20.94 2.76
C LEU A 28 13.76 -21.23 1.74
N LYS A 29 14.07 -21.89 0.61
CA LYS A 29 13.15 -22.16 -0.50
C LYS A 29 12.49 -20.87 -1.02
N VAL A 30 13.22 -19.76 -0.98
CA VAL A 30 12.78 -18.44 -1.46
C VAL A 30 13.37 -18.18 -2.84
N PRO A 31 12.61 -17.57 -3.77
CA PRO A 31 13.17 -17.14 -5.05
C PRO A 31 14.36 -16.18 -4.87
N ARG A 32 15.43 -16.43 -5.62
CA ARG A 32 16.67 -15.63 -5.55
C ARG A 32 16.45 -14.13 -5.84
N SER A 33 15.46 -13.80 -6.67
CA SER A 33 15.05 -12.40 -6.95
C SER A 33 14.51 -11.69 -5.70
N SER A 34 13.72 -12.38 -4.90
CA SER A 34 13.19 -11.87 -3.64
C SER A 34 14.30 -11.63 -2.62
N GLU A 35 15.23 -12.58 -2.48
CA GLU A 35 16.39 -12.43 -1.58
C GLU A 35 17.26 -11.24 -1.98
N GLN A 36 17.55 -11.10 -3.27
CA GLN A 36 18.34 -9.98 -3.77
C GLN A 36 17.63 -8.64 -3.51
N THR A 37 16.31 -8.58 -3.65
CA THR A 37 15.52 -7.39 -3.34
C THR A 37 15.60 -7.05 -1.85
N ILE A 38 15.48 -8.04 -0.97
CA ILE A 38 15.58 -7.85 0.49
C ILE A 38 16.97 -7.36 0.88
N VAL A 39 18.03 -8.00 0.37
CA VAL A 39 19.42 -7.59 0.64
C VAL A 39 19.70 -6.16 0.15
N ARG A 40 19.23 -5.81 -1.06
CA ARG A 40 19.37 -4.44 -1.60
C ARG A 40 18.64 -3.42 -0.72
N LYS A 41 17.40 -3.72 -0.31
CA LYS A 41 16.64 -2.86 0.61
C LYS A 41 17.33 -2.70 1.96
N TYR A 42 17.88 -3.79 2.50
CA TYR A 42 18.61 -3.76 3.76
C TYR A 42 19.88 -2.90 3.66
N LYS A 43 20.64 -2.99 2.56
CA LYS A 43 21.81 -2.12 2.34
C LYS A 43 21.45 -0.63 2.24
N HIS A 44 20.31 -0.31 1.63
CA HIS A 44 19.89 1.07 1.42
C HIS A 44 19.21 1.70 2.65
N HIS A 45 18.35 0.95 3.34
CA HIS A 45 17.49 1.49 4.39
C HIS A 45 17.81 0.96 5.79
N GLY A 46 18.67 -0.06 5.93
CA GLY A 46 19.00 -0.69 7.21
C GLY A 46 17.83 -1.44 7.87
N THR A 47 16.67 -1.55 7.20
CA THR A 47 15.47 -2.15 7.76
C THR A 47 14.99 -3.35 6.97
N THR A 48 14.51 -4.34 7.71
CA THR A 48 13.87 -5.55 7.21
C THR A 48 12.34 -5.43 7.19
N GLN A 49 11.80 -4.31 7.69
CA GLN A 49 10.36 -4.08 7.67
C GLN A 49 9.86 -3.83 6.25
N PRO A 50 8.67 -4.35 5.89
CA PRO A 50 8.03 -3.96 4.64
C PRO A 50 7.78 -2.45 4.66
N SER A 51 8.23 -1.77 3.61
CA SER A 51 7.95 -0.36 3.41
C SER A 51 6.47 -0.15 3.16
N TYR A 52 5.91 0.93 3.70
CA TYR A 52 4.58 1.37 3.30
C TYR A 52 4.57 1.76 1.81
N PRO A 53 3.44 1.58 1.10
CA PRO A 53 3.34 1.98 -0.30
C PRO A 53 3.69 3.46 -0.49
N SER A 54 4.54 3.75 -1.46
CA SER A 54 4.73 5.11 -1.95
C SER A 54 3.51 5.48 -2.81
N GLY A 55 2.78 6.52 -2.40
CA GLY A 55 1.61 6.99 -3.15
C GLY A 55 0.68 7.87 -2.32
N ARG A 56 -0.22 8.58 -3.01
CA ARG A 56 -1.26 9.38 -2.36
C ARG A 56 -2.24 8.45 -1.66
N ARG A 57 -2.42 8.63 -0.35
CA ARG A 57 -3.43 7.91 0.41
C ARG A 57 -4.82 8.26 -0.12
N ARG A 58 -5.73 7.28 -0.13
CA ARG A 58 -7.14 7.53 -0.40
C ARG A 58 -7.68 8.48 0.66
N VAL A 59 -8.32 9.56 0.23
CA VAL A 59 -8.94 10.55 1.12
C VAL A 59 -10.22 10.00 1.74
N LEU A 60 -11.00 9.25 0.95
CA LEU A 60 -12.22 8.60 1.41
C LEU A 60 -12.05 7.09 1.49
N SER A 61 -12.72 6.50 2.47
CA SER A 61 -12.94 5.06 2.51
C SER A 61 -14.03 4.66 1.51
N HIS A 62 -14.03 3.39 1.10
CA HIS A 62 -15.08 2.84 0.23
C HIS A 62 -16.50 3.05 0.78
N ARG A 63 -16.65 3.00 2.11
CA ARG A 63 -17.93 3.28 2.79
C ARG A 63 -18.30 4.75 2.69
N GLY A 64 -17.34 5.66 2.89
CA GLY A 64 -17.55 7.09 2.75
C GLY A 64 -17.98 7.49 1.35
N GLU A 65 -17.34 6.92 0.32
CA GLU A 65 -17.72 7.13 -1.08
C GLU A 65 -19.17 6.68 -1.36
N ARG A 66 -19.55 5.47 -0.94
CA ARG A 66 -20.92 4.95 -1.13
C ARG A 66 -21.97 5.80 -0.45
N THR A 67 -21.70 6.28 0.77
CA THR A 67 -22.63 7.15 1.50
C THR A 67 -22.81 8.49 0.79
N LEU A 68 -21.73 9.06 0.24
CA LEU A 68 -21.81 10.31 -0.53
C LEU A 68 -22.63 10.13 -1.80
N VAL A 69 -22.36 9.08 -2.58
CA VAL A 69 -23.14 8.76 -3.81
C VAL A 69 -24.62 8.62 -3.48
N ARG A 70 -24.97 7.90 -2.41
CA ARG A 70 -26.37 7.71 -2.00
C ARG A 70 -27.04 9.03 -1.59
N LYS A 71 -26.34 9.92 -0.87
CA LYS A 71 -26.88 11.23 -0.48
C LYS A 71 -27.15 12.13 -1.69
N VAL A 72 -26.25 12.13 -2.67
CA VAL A 72 -26.41 12.90 -3.92
C VAL A 72 -27.56 12.34 -4.76
N GLN A 73 -27.70 11.01 -4.83
CA GLN A 73 -28.81 10.39 -5.56
C GLN A 73 -30.18 10.68 -4.94
N ILE A 74 -30.26 10.75 -3.60
CA ILE A 74 -31.50 11.11 -2.89
C ILE A 74 -31.83 12.59 -3.07
N ASN A 75 -30.82 13.46 -2.98
CA ASN A 75 -30.97 14.91 -3.09
C ASN A 75 -29.94 15.46 -4.09
N PRO A 76 -30.27 15.58 -5.39
CA PRO A 76 -29.31 15.99 -6.42
C PRO A 76 -28.83 17.43 -6.26
N ARG A 77 -29.55 18.27 -5.50
CA ARG A 77 -29.14 19.64 -5.15
C ARG A 77 -28.19 19.72 -3.94
N THR A 78 -27.70 18.59 -3.43
CA THR A 78 -26.78 18.59 -2.29
C THR A 78 -25.44 19.18 -2.70
N THR A 79 -25.15 20.40 -2.25
CA THR A 79 -23.88 21.08 -2.50
C THR A 79 -22.72 20.37 -1.79
N ALA A 80 -21.52 20.41 -2.39
CA ALA A 80 -20.29 19.86 -1.83
C ALA A 80 -19.91 20.34 -0.41
N LYS A 81 -20.53 21.43 0.09
CA LYS A 81 -20.40 21.92 1.48
C LYS A 81 -21.27 21.14 2.49
N VAL A 82 -22.42 20.62 2.06
CA VAL A 82 -23.39 19.88 2.89
C VAL A 82 -22.99 18.41 2.99
N CYS A 83 -22.44 17.87 1.91
CA CYS A 83 -21.56 16.72 1.99
C CYS A 83 -20.35 17.16 2.82
N ASN A 84 -20.02 16.52 3.94
CA ASN A 84 -18.79 16.79 4.72
C ASN A 84 -17.54 16.34 3.93
N CYS A 85 -17.38 16.82 2.70
CA CYS A 85 -16.20 16.68 1.86
C CYS A 85 -15.24 17.78 2.30
N THR A 86 -14.58 17.57 3.43
CA THR A 86 -13.48 18.41 3.85
C THR A 86 -12.31 18.19 2.86
N TRP A 87 -12.15 19.19 2.00
CA TRP A 87 -10.96 19.53 1.21
C TRP A 87 -10.53 18.56 0.09
N GLY A 88 -10.69 19.03 -1.16
CA GLY A 88 -9.91 18.53 -2.32
C GLY A 88 -10.65 17.71 -3.39
N GLN A 89 -11.98 17.80 -3.50
CA GLN A 89 -12.80 16.88 -4.33
C GLN A 89 -13.49 17.49 -5.56
N LYS A 90 -12.96 18.55 -6.17
CA LYS A 90 -13.57 19.05 -7.43
C LYS A 90 -13.50 18.03 -8.57
N SER A 91 -12.42 17.23 -8.64
CA SER A 91 -12.25 16.23 -9.71
C SER A 91 -13.14 14.99 -9.54
N TYR A 92 -13.27 14.47 -8.32
CA TYR A 92 -14.03 13.23 -8.06
C TYR A 92 -15.54 13.36 -8.27
N PHE A 93 -16.10 14.56 -8.08
CA PHE A 93 -17.54 14.80 -8.25
C PHE A 93 -17.93 14.87 -9.74
N LEU A 94 -17.09 15.48 -10.58
CA LEU A 94 -17.34 15.64 -12.02
C LEU A 94 -17.13 14.35 -12.83
N GLU A 95 -16.23 13.47 -12.38
CA GLU A 95 -15.87 12.26 -13.14
C GLU A 95 -16.86 11.10 -12.93
N LYS A 96 -17.66 11.12 -11.86
CA LYS A 96 -18.59 10.02 -11.50
C LYS A 96 -20.07 10.39 -11.47
N CYS A 97 -20.43 11.66 -11.59
CA CYS A 97 -21.82 12.07 -11.76
C CYS A 97 -22.03 12.47 -13.22
N PRO A 98 -22.55 11.59 -14.10
CA PRO A 98 -23.13 12.06 -15.34
C PRO A 98 -24.37 12.87 -14.95
N LEU A 99 -24.25 14.19 -15.00
CA LEU A 99 -25.41 15.07 -15.05
C LEU A 99 -26.14 14.70 -16.35
N VAL A 100 -27.20 13.89 -16.23
CA VAL A 100 -28.28 13.83 -17.21
C VAL A 100 -29.26 14.93 -16.87
#